data_AF-A0A6L7QLS3-F1
#
_entry.id   AF-A0A6L7QLS3-F1
#
_cell.length_a   1.000
_cell.length_b   1.000
_cell.length_c   1.000
_cell.angle_alpha   90.00
_cell.angle_beta   90.00
_cell.angle_gamma   90.00
#
_symmetry.space_group_name_H-M   'P 1'
#
loop_
_entity.id
_entity.type
_entity.pdbx_description
1 polymer ?
#
loop_
_entity_poly.entity_id
_entity_poly.type
_entity_poly.pdbx_seq_one_letter_code
_entity_poly.pdbx_strand_id
1 'polypeptide(L)'
;MTTFTYQDFDRQLWERELENFVPATVYDMHTHMWSEDHRGSLTGAPTGLREEIDYQDHLDWAAKLYPGRTFHMLVLGTPMPGMDAAGHNAWMAAQLAADPESAINMMVTPDMTPEYVAAQVDEYGFLGLKPYRTFAPDPVGARICDFLPESLIEVAHHKKLAITMHLAKP
;
A
#
# COMPACT_ATOMS: atom_id res chain seq x y z
N MET A 1 -16.24 7.06 -5.98
CA MET A 1 -15.38 7.46 -7.12
C MET A 1 -15.55 8.93 -7.42
N THR A 2 -14.70 9.73 -6.79
CA THR A 2 -14.53 11.14 -7.16
C THR A 2 -14.02 11.20 -8.60
N THR A 3 -14.81 11.73 -9.51
CA THR A 3 -14.45 11.78 -10.93
C THR A 3 -13.41 12.87 -11.16
N PHE A 4 -12.20 12.46 -11.53
CA PHE A 4 -11.21 13.38 -12.08
C PHE A 4 -11.50 13.66 -13.54
N THR A 5 -11.81 14.91 -13.83
CA THR A 5 -12.02 15.40 -15.18
C THR A 5 -10.67 15.89 -15.70
N TYR A 6 -10.06 15.12 -16.60
CA TYR A 6 -8.86 15.54 -17.33
C TYR A 6 -9.23 16.67 -18.31
N GLN A 7 -8.63 17.84 -18.11
CA GLN A 7 -8.94 19.04 -18.88
C GLN A 7 -7.88 19.31 -19.95
N ASP A 8 -8.22 20.20 -20.88
CA ASP A 8 -7.27 20.69 -21.89
C ASP A 8 -6.04 21.36 -21.25
N PHE A 9 -6.20 21.97 -20.08
CA PHE A 9 -5.09 22.54 -19.32
C PHE A 9 -4.09 21.47 -18.86
N ASP A 10 -4.56 20.33 -18.37
CA ASP A 10 -3.71 19.23 -17.91
C ASP A 10 -2.88 18.66 -19.07
N ARG A 11 -3.52 18.48 -20.24
CA ARG A 11 -2.82 18.09 -21.47
C ARG A 11 -1.74 19.09 -21.88
N GLN A 12 -2.06 20.38 -21.91
CA GLN A 12 -1.09 21.40 -22.31
C GLN A 12 0.08 21.49 -21.33
N LEU A 13 -0.18 21.32 -20.03
CA LEU A 13 0.87 21.26 -19.01
C LEU A 13 1.77 20.04 -19.23
N TRP A 14 1.18 18.88 -19.51
CA TRP A 14 1.93 17.66 -19.82
C TRP A 14 2.84 17.86 -21.03
N GLU A 15 2.27 18.25 -22.17
CA GLU A 15 2.99 18.42 -23.44
C GLU A 15 4.11 19.47 -23.35
N ARG A 16 3.87 20.58 -22.63
CA ARG A 16 4.83 21.69 -22.57
C ARG A 16 5.93 21.48 -21.54
N GLU A 17 5.60 20.95 -20.36
CA GLU A 17 6.50 20.95 -19.20
C GLU A 17 6.93 19.55 -18.76
N LEU A 18 6.06 18.54 -18.87
CA LEU A 18 6.27 17.25 -18.21
C LEU A 18 6.73 16.14 -19.16
N GLU A 19 6.35 16.17 -20.43
CA GLU A 19 6.63 15.07 -21.36
C GLU A 19 8.13 14.77 -21.45
N ASN A 20 8.98 15.79 -21.59
CA ASN A 20 10.42 15.62 -21.67
C ASN A 20 11.12 15.55 -20.30
N PHE A 21 10.40 15.85 -19.22
CA PHE A 21 10.94 15.87 -17.86
C PHE A 21 10.70 14.53 -17.14
N VAL A 22 9.49 13.98 -17.25
CA VAL A 22 9.08 12.75 -16.58
C VAL A 22 9.68 11.55 -17.31
N PRO A 23 10.43 10.67 -16.62
CA PRO A 23 11.04 9.49 -17.23
C PRO A 23 10.03 8.57 -17.91
N ALA A 24 10.50 7.76 -18.86
CA ALA A 24 9.69 6.77 -19.57
C ALA A 24 8.98 5.76 -18.63
N THR A 25 9.58 5.49 -17.47
CA THR A 25 9.03 4.64 -16.41
C THR A 25 8.82 5.48 -15.16
N VAL A 26 7.61 5.42 -14.60
CA VAL A 26 7.24 6.04 -13.32
C VAL A 26 7.01 4.91 -12.32
N TYR A 27 7.58 5.06 -11.14
CA TYR A 27 7.35 4.15 -10.02
C TYR A 27 6.74 4.94 -8.86
N ASP A 28 5.47 4.67 -8.53
CA ASP A 28 4.84 5.27 -7.37
C ASP A 28 5.24 4.51 -6.11
N MET A 29 6.01 5.14 -5.24
CA MET A 29 6.54 4.51 -4.04
C MET A 29 5.52 4.40 -2.89
N HIS A 30 4.28 4.88 -3.07
CA HIS A 30 3.32 4.91 -1.98
C HIS A 30 1.86 4.93 -2.45
N THR A 31 1.31 3.75 -2.68
CA THR A 31 -0.12 3.57 -2.97
C THR A 31 -0.82 2.73 -1.91
N HIS A 32 -2.15 2.81 -1.90
CA HIS A 32 -3.02 1.94 -1.12
C HIS A 32 -4.07 1.36 -2.06
N MET A 33 -4.36 0.09 -1.87
CA MET A 33 -5.47 -0.59 -2.54
C MET A 33 -6.47 -1.05 -1.50
N TRP A 34 -7.73 -1.17 -1.87
CA TRP A 34 -8.77 -1.63 -0.96
C TRP A 34 -9.91 -2.33 -1.68
N SER A 35 -10.44 -3.37 -1.05
CA SER A 35 -11.70 -4.03 -1.39
C SER A 35 -12.53 -4.18 -0.12
N GLU A 36 -13.83 -3.87 -0.21
CA GLU A 36 -14.75 -4.00 0.92
C GLU A 36 -15.00 -5.44 1.36
N ASP A 37 -14.59 -6.42 0.55
CA ASP A 37 -14.61 -7.84 0.93
C ASP A 37 -13.72 -8.10 2.17
N HIS A 38 -12.70 -7.26 2.41
CA HIS A 38 -11.77 -7.38 3.54
C HIS A 38 -12.10 -6.46 4.71
N ARG A 39 -13.30 -5.86 4.73
CA ARG A 39 -13.71 -4.92 5.77
C ARG A 39 -13.72 -5.51 7.18
N GLY A 40 -13.77 -6.83 7.32
CA GLY A 40 -13.86 -7.49 8.63
C GLY A 40 -15.07 -6.98 9.43
N SER A 41 -14.80 -6.40 10.60
CA SER A 41 -15.83 -5.83 11.49
C SER A 41 -16.17 -4.37 11.19
N LEU A 42 -15.54 -3.73 10.20
CA LEU A 42 -15.80 -2.34 9.85
C LEU A 42 -17.24 -2.17 9.33
N THR A 43 -17.88 -1.07 9.73
CA THR A 43 -19.25 -0.72 9.34
C THR A 43 -19.29 0.68 8.70
N GLY A 44 -20.44 1.06 8.14
CA GLY A 44 -20.61 2.35 7.45
C GLY A 44 -20.09 2.33 6.01
N ALA A 45 -20.26 3.47 5.34
CA ALA A 45 -19.93 3.64 3.93
C ALA A 45 -18.40 3.57 3.68
N PRO A 46 -17.96 2.94 2.58
CA PRO A 46 -16.55 2.87 2.19
C PRO A 46 -16.06 4.22 1.67
N THR A 47 -15.38 4.99 2.53
CA THR A 47 -14.79 6.29 2.17
C THR A 47 -13.33 6.39 2.63
N GLY A 48 -12.57 7.31 2.03
CA GLY A 48 -11.17 7.51 2.36
C GLY A 48 -10.33 6.28 2.04
N LEU A 49 -9.60 5.75 3.03
CA LEU A 49 -8.80 4.53 2.86
C LEU A 49 -9.63 3.27 2.57
N ARG A 50 -10.95 3.32 2.76
CA ARG A 50 -11.87 2.26 2.36
C ARG A 50 -12.52 2.48 0.99
N GLU A 51 -12.19 3.56 0.28
CA GLU A 51 -12.67 3.71 -1.10
C GLU A 51 -12.10 2.56 -1.94
N GLU A 52 -12.99 1.79 -2.56
CA GLU A 52 -12.59 0.62 -3.35
C GLU A 52 -11.76 1.08 -4.54
N ILE A 53 -10.53 0.58 -4.59
CA ILE A 53 -9.56 0.92 -5.61
C ILE A 53 -8.62 -0.28 -5.78
N ASP A 54 -8.61 -0.83 -6.97
CA ASP A 54 -7.83 -2.01 -7.31
C ASP A 54 -6.57 -1.67 -8.14
N TYR A 55 -5.84 -2.68 -8.62
CA TYR A 55 -4.64 -2.48 -9.43
C TYR A 55 -4.96 -1.80 -10.77
N GLN A 56 -6.07 -2.18 -11.41
CA GLN A 56 -6.47 -1.61 -12.69
C GLN A 56 -6.88 -0.14 -12.53
N ASP A 57 -7.57 0.20 -11.45
CA ASP A 57 -7.90 1.59 -11.15
C ASP A 57 -6.63 2.45 -11.06
N HIS A 58 -5.56 1.96 -10.41
CA HIS A 58 -4.28 2.67 -10.36
C HIS A 58 -3.67 2.87 -11.76
N LEU A 59 -3.72 1.85 -12.62
CA LEU A 59 -3.25 1.97 -14.01
C LEU A 59 -4.06 3.00 -14.80
N ASP A 60 -5.38 3.01 -14.65
CA ASP A 60 -6.27 3.93 -15.34
C ASP A 60 -6.04 5.38 -14.90
N TRP A 61 -5.70 5.58 -13.62
CA TRP A 61 -5.27 6.87 -13.10
C TRP A 61 -3.88 7.27 -13.62
N ALA A 62 -2.91 6.36 -13.56
CA ALA A 62 -1.57 6.61 -14.04
C ALA A 62 -1.54 6.94 -15.54
N ALA A 63 -2.38 6.30 -16.35
CA ALA A 63 -2.49 6.58 -17.78
C ALA A 63 -2.98 8.01 -18.08
N LYS A 64 -3.77 8.60 -17.18
CA LYS A 64 -4.22 10.01 -17.28
C LYS A 64 -3.14 10.98 -16.78
N LEU A 65 -2.45 10.65 -15.70
CA LEU A 65 -1.44 11.51 -15.08
C LEU A 65 -0.10 11.50 -15.83
N TYR A 66 0.28 10.33 -16.36
CA TYR A 66 1.54 10.07 -17.03
C TYR A 66 1.33 9.42 -18.41
N PRO A 67 0.66 10.10 -19.37
CA PRO A 67 0.38 9.54 -20.68
C PRO A 67 1.62 8.97 -21.38
N GLY A 68 1.53 7.72 -21.85
CA GLY A 68 2.61 7.06 -22.58
C GLY A 68 3.81 6.66 -21.72
N ARG A 69 3.66 6.58 -20.40
CA ARG A 69 4.67 6.07 -19.47
C ARG A 69 4.32 4.67 -18.99
N THR A 70 5.36 3.85 -18.80
CA THR A 70 5.22 2.60 -18.05
C THR A 70 5.07 2.95 -16.57
N PHE A 71 4.13 2.31 -15.89
CA PHE A 71 3.82 2.59 -14.49
C PHE A 71 3.92 1.32 -13.66
N HIS A 72 4.59 1.43 -12.52
CA HIS A 72 4.65 0.41 -11.48
C HIS A 72 4.48 1.08 -10.12
N MET A 73 4.24 0.30 -9.07
CA MET A 73 3.94 0.85 -7.76
C MET A 73 4.41 -0.04 -6.60
N LEU A 74 4.70 0.62 -5.48
CA LEU A 74 4.82 -0.02 -4.17
C LEU A 74 3.49 0.16 -3.43
N VAL A 75 2.74 -0.93 -3.32
CA VAL A 75 1.50 -0.97 -2.53
C VAL A 75 1.86 -1.14 -1.07
N LEU A 76 1.44 -0.18 -0.26
CA LEU A 76 1.57 -0.25 1.19
C LEU A 76 0.25 -0.79 1.74
N GLY A 77 0.31 -1.83 2.58
CA GLY A 77 -0.87 -2.40 3.22
C GLY A 77 -1.78 -1.33 3.86
N THR A 78 -3.08 -1.40 3.62
CA THR A 78 -4.03 -0.34 4.01
C THR A 78 -4.40 -0.46 5.50
N PRO A 79 -4.24 0.60 6.32
CA PRO A 79 -4.34 0.49 7.77
C PRO A 79 -5.74 0.68 8.33
N MET A 80 -6.61 -0.31 8.21
CA MET A 80 -7.97 -0.25 8.75
C MET A 80 -8.15 -1.10 10.02
N PRO A 81 -8.19 -0.51 11.23
CA PRO A 81 -8.46 -1.27 12.46
C PRO A 81 -9.80 -2.02 12.41
N GLY A 82 -9.77 -3.33 12.62
CA GLY A 82 -10.94 -4.22 12.51
C GLY A 82 -11.13 -4.90 11.15
N MET A 83 -10.24 -4.65 10.18
CA MET A 83 -10.24 -5.35 8.89
C MET A 83 -9.79 -6.81 8.99
N ASP A 84 -10.09 -7.58 7.95
CA ASP A 84 -9.43 -8.85 7.68
C ASP A 84 -8.06 -8.61 7.03
N ALA A 85 -7.01 -8.52 7.85
CA ALA A 85 -5.65 -8.27 7.37
C ALA A 85 -5.08 -9.43 6.54
N ALA A 86 -5.50 -10.67 6.81
CA ALA A 86 -5.02 -11.84 6.08
C ALA A 86 -5.60 -11.84 4.66
N GLY A 87 -6.93 -11.68 4.54
CA GLY A 87 -7.61 -11.54 3.26
C GLY A 87 -7.08 -10.36 2.45
N HIS A 88 -6.90 -9.20 3.10
CA HIS A 88 -6.35 -8.00 2.46
C HIS A 88 -4.95 -8.24 1.87
N ASN A 89 -4.03 -8.85 2.62
CA ASN A 89 -2.68 -9.16 2.14
C ASN A 89 -2.68 -10.15 0.97
N ALA A 90 -3.46 -11.22 1.06
CA ALA A 90 -3.58 -12.21 -0.01
C ALA A 90 -4.19 -11.61 -1.29
N TRP A 91 -5.21 -10.74 -1.14
CA TRP A 91 -5.83 -10.06 -2.26
C TRP A 91 -4.87 -9.07 -2.95
N MET A 92 -4.12 -8.26 -2.20
CA MET A 92 -3.10 -7.40 -2.80
C MET A 92 -2.07 -8.22 -3.60
N ALA A 93 -1.61 -9.35 -3.06
CA ALA A 93 -0.68 -10.22 -3.76
C ALA A 93 -1.27 -10.77 -5.08
N ALA A 94 -2.55 -11.16 -5.06
CA ALA A 94 -3.24 -11.62 -6.26
C ALA A 94 -3.40 -10.51 -7.31
N GLN A 95 -3.68 -9.28 -6.89
CA GLN A 95 -3.82 -8.12 -7.78
C GLN A 95 -2.52 -7.80 -8.54
N LEU A 96 -1.37 -7.96 -7.89
CA LEU A 96 -0.06 -7.64 -8.48
C LEU A 96 0.61 -8.84 -9.15
N ALA A 97 -0.01 -10.02 -9.19
CA ALA A 97 0.60 -11.24 -9.71
C ALA A 97 1.08 -11.13 -11.18
N ALA A 98 0.48 -10.24 -11.97
CA ALA A 98 0.86 -10.01 -13.37
C ALA A 98 1.90 -8.89 -13.58
N ASP A 99 2.27 -8.16 -12.52
CA ASP A 99 3.26 -7.07 -12.57
C ASP A 99 4.46 -7.37 -11.65
N PRO A 100 5.51 -8.03 -12.18
CA PRO A 100 6.66 -8.43 -11.38
C PRO A 100 7.55 -7.27 -10.92
N GLU A 101 7.35 -6.06 -11.45
CA GLU A 101 8.12 -4.87 -11.07
C GLU A 101 7.43 -4.12 -9.92
N SER A 102 6.11 -4.22 -9.82
CA SER A 102 5.36 -3.73 -8.67
C SER A 102 5.61 -4.60 -7.44
N ALA A 103 5.54 -3.98 -6.26
CA ALA A 103 5.87 -4.64 -5.01
C ALA A 103 4.85 -4.30 -3.92
N ILE A 104 4.84 -5.10 -2.86
CA ILE A 104 3.95 -4.90 -1.71
C ILE A 104 4.78 -4.89 -0.43
N ASN A 105 4.48 -3.91 0.43
CA ASN A 105 4.85 -4.00 1.83
C ASN A 105 3.64 -4.48 2.64
N MET A 106 3.77 -5.69 3.18
CA MET A 106 2.75 -6.44 3.90
C MET A 106 2.15 -5.62 5.03
N MET A 107 0.82 -5.62 5.12
CA MET A 107 0.12 -5.08 6.28
C MET A 107 0.37 -5.99 7.48
N VAL A 108 1.08 -5.50 8.49
CA VAL A 108 1.32 -6.20 9.77
C VAL A 108 0.70 -5.47 10.98
N THR A 109 0.03 -6.22 11.85
CA THR A 109 -0.45 -5.72 13.15
C THR A 109 0.44 -6.27 14.28
N PRO A 110 0.51 -5.61 15.45
CA PRO A 110 1.36 -6.08 16.56
C PRO A 110 0.95 -7.45 17.12
N ASP A 111 -0.29 -7.90 16.87
CA ASP A 111 -0.79 -9.20 17.33
C ASP A 111 -0.37 -10.38 16.43
N MET A 112 0.22 -10.11 15.26
CA MET A 112 0.68 -11.17 14.36
C MET A 112 1.93 -11.85 14.92
N THR A 113 1.99 -13.18 14.80
CA THR A 113 3.18 -13.93 15.22
C THR A 113 4.30 -13.81 14.18
N PRO A 114 5.58 -13.86 14.58
CA PRO A 114 6.70 -13.82 13.65
C PRO A 114 6.68 -14.99 12.67
N GLU A 115 6.23 -16.19 13.08
CA GLU A 115 6.12 -17.35 12.20
C GLU A 115 5.08 -17.14 11.10
N TYR A 116 3.94 -16.52 11.44
CA TYR A 116 2.91 -16.19 10.46
C TYR A 116 3.42 -15.17 9.44
N VAL A 117 4.02 -14.06 9.91
CA VAL A 117 4.56 -13.02 9.02
C VAL A 117 5.63 -13.62 8.11
N ALA A 118 6.53 -14.45 8.65
CA ALA A 118 7.55 -15.12 7.87
C ALA A 118 6.97 -16.01 6.76
N ALA A 119 5.94 -16.81 7.08
CA ALA A 119 5.28 -17.68 6.10
C ALA A 119 4.57 -16.89 5.00
N GLN A 120 3.88 -15.80 5.36
CA GLN A 120 3.18 -14.96 4.39
C GLN A 120 4.14 -14.24 3.43
N VAL A 121 5.29 -13.78 3.92
CA VAL A 121 6.33 -13.19 3.08
C VAL A 121 6.86 -14.21 2.08
N ASP A 122 7.09 -15.46 2.49
CA ASP A 122 7.58 -16.52 1.60
C ASP A 122 6.52 -16.94 0.57
N GLU A 123 5.25 -16.97 0.97
CA GLU A 123 4.13 -17.35 0.11
C GLU A 123 3.87 -16.32 -0.98
N TYR A 124 3.84 -15.03 -0.62
CA TYR A 124 3.40 -13.95 -1.51
C TYR A 124 4.54 -13.08 -2.04
N GLY A 125 5.78 -13.31 -1.62
CA GLY A 125 6.95 -12.56 -2.10
C GLY A 125 6.95 -11.08 -1.70
N PHE A 126 6.40 -10.74 -0.53
CA PHE A 126 6.36 -9.35 -0.06
C PHE A 126 7.77 -8.73 0.06
N LEU A 127 7.93 -7.50 -0.42
CA LEU A 127 9.22 -6.77 -0.41
C LEU A 127 9.54 -6.21 0.99
N GLY A 128 8.51 -5.96 1.79
CA GLY A 128 8.64 -5.27 3.06
C GLY A 128 7.47 -5.48 4.00
N LEU A 129 7.60 -4.87 5.18
CA LEU A 129 6.52 -4.76 6.16
C LEU A 129 6.05 -3.30 6.24
N LYS A 130 4.74 -3.15 6.41
CA LYS A 130 4.08 -1.86 6.60
C LYS A 130 3.29 -1.85 7.91
N PRO A 131 3.91 -1.42 9.02
CA PRO A 131 3.24 -1.30 10.31
C PRO A 131 2.63 0.10 10.50
N TYR A 132 1.61 0.21 11.36
CA TYR A 132 0.96 1.50 11.66
C TYR A 132 0.59 1.65 13.12
N ARG A 133 0.85 2.85 13.66
CA ARG A 133 0.46 3.22 15.04
C ARG A 133 -1.04 3.10 15.32
N THR A 134 -1.90 3.12 14.30
CA THR A 134 -3.35 2.95 14.47
C THR A 134 -3.73 1.58 15.04
N PHE A 135 -2.84 0.59 14.95
CA PHE A 135 -2.99 -0.71 15.59
C PHE A 135 -2.32 -0.80 16.97
N ALA A 136 -1.64 0.25 17.43
CA ALA A 136 -1.11 0.28 18.80
C ALA A 136 -2.26 0.41 19.82
N PRO A 137 -2.08 -0.07 21.06
CA PRO A 137 -3.05 0.15 22.14
C PRO A 137 -3.33 1.63 22.43
N ASP A 138 -2.31 2.48 22.34
CA ASP A 138 -2.42 3.95 22.40
C ASP A 138 -1.80 4.57 21.14
N PRO A 139 -2.57 4.79 20.06
CA PRO A 139 -2.04 5.34 18.81
C PRO A 139 -1.41 6.73 18.91
N VAL A 140 -1.76 7.52 19.93
CA VAL A 140 -1.25 8.89 20.11
C VAL A 140 0.10 8.85 20.80
N GLY A 141 0.21 8.07 21.88
CA GLY A 141 1.44 7.89 22.66
C GLY A 141 2.35 6.76 22.17
N ALA A 142 1.98 6.05 21.10
CA ALA A 142 2.66 4.86 20.62
C ALA A 142 4.16 5.06 20.39
N ARG A 143 4.95 4.17 20.98
CA ARG A 143 6.34 3.89 20.60
C ARG A 143 6.34 2.92 19.42
N ILE A 144 7.46 2.85 18.72
CA ILE A 144 7.63 1.96 17.55
C ILE A 144 7.26 0.52 17.89
N CYS A 145 7.77 0.00 19.00
CA CYS A 145 7.53 -1.39 19.41
C CYS A 145 6.09 -1.68 19.84
N ASP A 146 5.24 -0.66 20.02
CA ASP A 146 3.82 -0.85 20.36
C ASP A 146 2.98 -1.26 19.15
N PHE A 147 3.46 -1.00 17.92
CA PHE A 147 2.79 -1.38 16.67
C PHE A 147 3.70 -2.13 15.67
N LEU A 148 4.98 -2.28 16.01
CA LEU A 148 5.95 -3.12 15.31
C LEU A 148 6.83 -3.81 16.35
N PRO A 149 6.37 -4.94 16.94
CA PRO A 149 7.13 -5.68 17.93
C PRO A 149 8.52 -6.09 17.42
N GLU A 150 9.50 -6.19 18.32
CA GLU A 150 10.88 -6.55 17.97
C GLU A 150 10.97 -7.88 17.22
N SER A 151 10.10 -8.84 17.54
CA SER A 151 10.01 -10.13 16.83
C SER A 151 9.69 -9.97 15.34
N LEU A 152 8.87 -8.98 14.95
CA LEU A 152 8.60 -8.70 13.53
C LEU A 152 9.76 -7.98 12.86
N ILE A 153 10.51 -7.15 13.62
CA ILE A 153 11.75 -6.52 13.14
C ILE A 153 12.80 -7.59 12.86
N GLU A 154 12.92 -8.60 13.72
CA GLU A 154 13.83 -9.75 13.51
C GLU A 154 13.46 -10.53 12.24
N VAL A 155 12.17 -10.79 11.99
CA VAL A 155 11.71 -11.40 10.74
C VAL A 155 12.14 -10.56 9.54
N ALA A 156 11.89 -9.26 9.57
CA ALA A 156 12.29 -8.35 8.49
C ALA A 156 13.81 -8.35 8.27
N HIS A 157 14.60 -8.33 9.35
CA HIS A 157 16.06 -8.42 9.26
C HIS A 157 16.51 -9.74 8.62
N HIS A 158 16.03 -10.88 9.11
CA HIS A 158 16.42 -12.20 8.61
C HIS A 158 16.04 -12.42 7.15
N LYS A 159 14.87 -11.91 6.75
CA LYS A 159 14.36 -12.00 5.37
C LYS A 159 14.81 -10.85 4.46
N LYS A 160 15.62 -9.91 4.97
CA LYS A 160 16.12 -8.73 4.24
C LYS A 160 15.00 -7.84 3.68
N LEU A 161 13.92 -7.70 4.44
CA LEU A 161 12.75 -6.93 4.08
C LEU A 161 12.94 -5.45 4.39
N ALA A 162 12.32 -4.59 3.59
CA ALA A 162 12.15 -3.18 3.94
C ALA A 162 11.11 -3.02 5.06
N ILE A 163 11.21 -1.95 5.85
CA ILE A 163 10.15 -1.53 6.78
C ILE A 163 9.80 -0.09 6.45
N THR A 164 8.58 0.17 5.97
CA THR A 164 8.14 1.53 5.62
C THR A 164 7.35 2.15 6.75
N MET A 165 8.02 2.89 7.62
CA MET A 165 7.38 3.49 8.79
C MET A 165 6.69 4.81 8.49
N HIS A 166 5.50 5.02 9.06
CA HIS A 166 4.92 6.35 9.23
C HIS A 166 5.11 6.79 10.68
N LEU A 167 5.93 7.82 10.87
CA LEU A 167 6.16 8.46 12.16
C LEU A 167 5.69 9.90 12.08
N ALA A 168 4.73 10.26 12.92
CA ALA A 168 4.45 11.64 13.24
C ALA A 168 4.77 11.83 14.72
N LYS A 169 5.70 12.74 15.03
CA LYS A 169 5.80 13.25 16.40
C LYS A 169 4.51 14.03 16.66
N PRO A 170 3.85 13.87 17.81
CA PRO A 170 2.95 14.89 18.33
C PRO A 170 3.66 16.25 18.38
#